data_AF-A0A3M7M1U8-F1
#
_entry.id   AF-A0A3M7M1U8-F1
#
_cell.length_a   1.000
_cell.length_b   1.000
_cell.length_c   1.000
_cell.angle_alpha   90.00
_cell.angle_beta   90.00
_cell.angle_gamma   90.00
#
_symmetry.space_group_name_H-M   'P 1'
#
loop_
_entity.id
_entity.type
_entity.pdbx_description
1 polymer ?
#
loop_
_entity_poly.entity_id
_entity_poly.type
_entity_poly.pdbx_seq_one_letter_code
_entity_poly.pdbx_strand_id
1 'polypeptide(L)'
;MPPLQEERLSDFTAHAWCNALLSDTSYTIRTRSTLWKQMGVSIPLIARSLYTDDTIPAWLSLYRSGNGARRAPPPPPPNKDDAGEGGGAITSPIPLSTDSTPITPTPSMLHRLISKTDLLYSLSDPALPQHIILCSLQGGLDGRQNRLHGGIVSALLDTSMGLLVFQAYGTASSTCELRVVFRKPVRTPGVYGVRARMWRQRGRWVEMKGWVEDGEEGVYAEAWATFLIPRGVGVGWGRGSEEEVGAMIGKGER
;
A
#
# COMPACT_ATOMS: atom_id res chain seq x y z
N MET A 1 14.86 22.14 12.57
CA MET A 1 13.65 21.30 12.59
C MET A 1 13.36 20.97 14.04
N PRO A 2 12.13 21.14 14.54
CA PRO A 2 11.78 20.60 15.85
C PRO A 2 12.04 19.08 15.86
N PRO A 3 12.42 18.50 17.02
CA PRO A 3 12.66 17.07 17.13
C PRO A 3 11.41 16.29 16.69
N LEU A 4 11.62 15.12 16.07
CA LEU A 4 10.53 14.22 15.69
C LEU A 4 9.78 13.82 16.97
N GLN A 5 8.54 14.30 17.10
CA GLN A 5 7.73 14.08 18.27
C GLN A 5 7.37 12.60 18.44
N GLU A 6 7.40 12.12 19.68
CA GLU A 6 6.94 10.77 20.02
C GLU A 6 5.46 10.63 19.66
N GLU A 7 5.06 9.47 19.10
CA GLU A 7 3.66 9.24 18.72
C GLU A 7 2.76 9.30 19.94
N ARG A 8 1.70 10.10 19.87
CA ARG A 8 0.72 10.23 20.96
C ARG A 8 -0.22 9.03 21.01
N LEU A 9 0.32 7.85 21.30
CA LEU A 9 -0.40 6.58 21.30
C LEU A 9 -1.57 6.56 22.30
N SER A 10 -1.52 7.42 23.33
CA SER A 10 -2.62 7.63 24.28
C SER A 10 -3.92 8.07 23.60
N ASP A 11 -3.85 8.74 22.44
CA ASP A 11 -5.03 9.13 21.68
C ASP A 11 -5.82 7.90 21.24
N PHE A 12 -5.15 6.78 20.96
CA PHE A 12 -5.80 5.53 20.54
C PHE A 12 -6.31 4.74 21.73
N THR A 13 -5.51 4.62 22.80
CA THR A 13 -5.87 3.77 23.94
C THR A 13 -7.07 4.30 24.74
N ALA A 14 -7.45 5.57 24.53
CA ALA A 14 -8.69 6.15 25.03
C ALA A 14 -9.97 5.55 24.42
N HIS A 15 -9.88 4.87 23.27
CA HIS A 15 -11.04 4.32 22.56
C HIS A 15 -11.07 2.79 22.59
N ALA A 16 -12.22 2.21 22.99
CA ALA A 16 -12.37 0.76 23.08
C ALA A 16 -12.16 0.04 21.73
N TRP A 17 -12.65 0.61 20.63
CA TRP A 17 -12.50 0.03 19.29
C TRP A 17 -11.03 0.06 18.81
N CYS A 18 -10.26 1.08 19.19
CA CYS A 18 -8.83 1.13 18.94
C CYS A 18 -8.12 0.04 19.71
N ASN A 19 -8.41 -0.11 21.01
CA ASN A 19 -7.84 -1.18 21.85
C ASN A 19 -8.16 -2.58 21.32
N ALA A 20 -9.35 -2.79 20.74
CA ALA A 20 -9.70 -4.04 20.08
C ALA A 20 -8.82 -4.31 18.85
N LEU A 21 -8.52 -3.29 18.03
CA LEU A 21 -7.59 -3.43 16.90
C LEU A 21 -6.14 -3.62 17.35
N LEU A 22 -5.71 -2.94 18.41
CA LEU A 22 -4.35 -3.02 18.94
C LEU A 22 -4.06 -4.35 19.65
N SER A 23 -5.09 -5.02 20.18
CA SER A 23 -4.97 -6.34 20.82
C SER A 23 -5.13 -7.51 19.86
N ASP A 24 -5.61 -7.28 18.63
CA ASP A 24 -5.75 -8.31 17.60
C ASP A 24 -4.38 -8.72 17.02
N THR A 25 -3.95 -9.93 17.37
CA THR A 25 -2.66 -10.52 16.98
C THR A 25 -2.55 -10.85 15.50
N SER A 26 -3.65 -10.80 14.74
CA SER A 26 -3.62 -10.96 13.28
C SER A 26 -3.04 -9.74 12.57
N TYR A 27 -2.95 -8.58 13.23
CA TYR A 27 -2.31 -7.39 12.70
C TYR A 27 -0.85 -7.31 13.09
N THR A 28 0.00 -7.10 12.08
CA THR A 28 1.32 -6.51 12.28
C THR A 28 1.16 -5.00 12.42
N ILE A 29 1.49 -4.47 13.61
CA ILE A 29 1.39 -3.06 13.92
C ILE A 29 2.74 -2.39 13.71
N ARG A 30 2.75 -1.25 13.02
CA ARG A 30 3.95 -0.44 12.76
C ARG A 30 3.69 1.02 13.10
N THR A 31 4.62 1.59 13.84
CA THR A 31 4.73 3.05 14.02
C THR A 31 5.18 3.70 12.71
N ARG A 32 4.92 5.00 12.57
CA ARG A 32 5.39 5.85 11.48
C ARG A 32 6.90 5.75 11.28
N SER A 33 7.68 5.77 12.38
CA SER A 33 9.13 5.71 12.31
C SER A 33 9.64 4.39 11.74
N THR A 34 9.01 3.27 12.12
CA THR A 34 9.30 1.94 11.58
C THR A 34 8.92 1.85 10.10
N LEU A 35 7.76 2.39 9.73
CA LEU A 35 7.28 2.41 8.35
C LEU A 35 8.18 3.25 7.44
N TRP A 36 8.62 4.42 7.92
CA TRP A 36 9.56 5.31 7.22
C TRP A 36 10.88 4.62 6.91
N LYS A 37 11.45 3.89 7.89
CA LYS A 37 12.68 3.12 7.68
C LYS A 37 12.51 2.01 6.64
N GLN A 38 11.34 1.36 6.61
CA GLN A 38 11.06 0.26 5.68
C GLN A 38 10.78 0.73 4.25
N MET A 39 10.11 1.88 4.09
CA MET A 39 9.68 2.38 2.78
C MET A 39 10.60 3.44 2.18
N GLY A 40 11.58 3.92 2.93
CA GLY A 40 12.38 5.08 2.55
C GLY A 40 11.49 6.33 2.36
N VAL A 41 11.67 7.04 1.25
CA VAL A 41 11.04 8.34 0.95
C VAL A 41 9.66 8.20 0.29
N SER A 42 8.97 7.06 0.40
CA SER A 42 7.77 6.78 -0.41
C SER A 42 6.48 7.45 0.07
N ILE A 43 6.42 8.02 1.29
CA ILE A 43 5.23 8.68 1.84
C ILE A 43 5.55 9.97 2.66
N PRO A 44 6.37 10.91 2.12
CA PRO A 44 6.85 12.08 2.87
C PRO A 44 5.73 13.03 3.25
N LEU A 45 4.68 13.11 2.44
CA LEU A 45 3.53 13.95 2.72
C LEU A 45 2.95 13.63 4.10
N ILE A 46 2.56 12.38 4.34
CA ILE A 46 1.90 11.99 5.59
C ILE A 46 2.92 11.72 6.71
N ALA A 47 3.98 10.96 6.43
CA ALA A 47 4.90 10.48 7.47
C ALA A 47 5.94 11.53 7.92
N ARG A 48 6.00 12.69 7.24
CA ARG A 48 6.91 13.78 7.60
C ARG A 48 6.19 15.14 7.62
N SER A 49 5.55 15.55 6.54
CA SER A 49 5.03 16.92 6.41
C SER A 49 3.79 17.18 7.27
N LEU A 50 2.91 16.18 7.41
CA LEU A 50 1.67 16.30 8.20
C LEU A 50 1.79 15.69 9.60
N TYR A 51 3.00 15.42 10.08
CA TYR A 51 3.22 14.82 11.39
C TYR A 51 3.62 15.91 12.39
N THR A 52 2.61 16.60 12.94
CA THR A 52 2.75 17.65 13.95
C THR A 52 1.63 17.57 14.98
N ASP A 53 1.81 18.22 16.13
CA ASP A 53 0.78 18.33 17.18
C ASP A 53 -0.55 18.94 16.70
N ASP A 54 -0.49 19.82 15.71
CA ASP A 54 -1.65 20.54 15.18
C ASP A 54 -2.27 19.83 13.96
N THR A 55 -1.66 18.76 13.45
CA THR A 55 -2.12 18.06 12.24
C THR A 55 -2.41 16.58 12.51
N ILE A 56 -1.40 15.72 12.45
CA ILE A 56 -1.51 14.28 12.77
C ILE A 56 -0.50 13.92 13.88
N PRO A 57 -0.86 14.08 15.17
CA PRO A 57 0.03 13.79 16.30
C PRO A 57 0.25 12.28 16.56
N ALA A 58 -0.62 11.42 16.04
CA ALA A 58 -0.53 9.98 16.22
C ALA A 58 -0.93 9.22 14.95
N TRP A 59 -0.16 8.18 14.62
CA TRP A 59 -0.35 7.36 13.43
C TRP A 59 0.13 5.93 13.67
N LEU A 60 -0.71 4.93 13.39
CA LEU A 60 -0.30 3.53 13.33
C LEU A 60 -0.74 2.90 12.01
N SER A 61 0.15 2.08 11.44
CA SER A 61 -0.13 1.21 10.29
C SER A 61 -0.37 -0.20 10.82
N LEU A 62 -1.58 -0.73 10.59
CA LEU A 62 -1.98 -2.09 10.96
C LEU A 62 -2.18 -2.87 9.67
N TYR A 63 -1.41 -3.95 9.50
CA TYR A 63 -1.50 -4.81 8.32
C TYR A 63 -1.82 -6.24 8.72
N ARG A 64 -2.81 -6.81 8.05
CA ARG A 64 -3.13 -8.24 8.13
C ARG A 64 -2.93 -8.86 6.76
N SER A 65 -2.13 -9.92 6.70
CA SER A 65 -1.87 -10.66 5.46
C SER A 65 -3.11 -11.44 4.99
N GLY A 66 -3.96 -11.90 5.91
CA GLY A 66 -5.01 -12.86 5.59
C GLY A 66 -4.42 -14.28 5.45
N ASN A 67 -5.09 -15.18 4.72
CA ASN A 67 -4.64 -16.58 4.58
C ASN A 67 -3.45 -16.75 3.60
N GLY A 68 -3.02 -15.67 2.94
CA GLY A 68 -1.81 -15.68 2.12
C GLY A 68 -0.57 -15.43 2.96
N ALA A 69 0.46 -16.27 2.80
CA ALA A 69 1.77 -16.05 3.40
C ALA A 69 2.35 -14.70 2.94
N ARG A 70 2.97 -13.96 3.88
CA ARG A 70 3.71 -12.73 3.56
C ARG A 70 4.78 -13.07 2.53
N ARG A 71 4.70 -12.48 1.34
CA ARG A 71 5.78 -12.63 0.35
C ARG A 71 7.06 -12.01 0.92
N ALA A 72 8.17 -12.75 0.88
CA ALA A 72 9.45 -12.19 1.28
C ALA A 72 9.71 -10.91 0.45
N PRO A 73 10.19 -9.82 1.08
CA PRO A 73 10.56 -8.62 0.32
C PRO A 73 11.58 -9.02 -0.75
N PRO A 74 11.51 -8.45 -1.96
CA PRO A 74 12.54 -8.68 -2.97
C PRO A 74 13.91 -8.29 -2.39
N PRO A 75 14.98 -9.02 -2.73
CA PRO A 75 16.32 -8.68 -2.26
C PRO A 75 16.65 -7.24 -2.65
N PRO A 76 17.44 -6.52 -1.83
CA PRO A 76 17.87 -5.17 -2.16
C PRO A 76 18.57 -5.17 -3.53
N PRO A 77 18.42 -4.10 -4.34
CA PRO A 77 19.19 -3.97 -5.56
C PRO A 77 20.69 -4.08 -5.22
N PRO A 78 21.50 -4.71 -6.09
CA PRO A 78 22.93 -4.85 -5.84
C PRO A 78 23.57 -3.48 -5.59
N ASN A 79 24.44 -3.41 -4.57
CA ASN A 79 25.15 -2.20 -4.19
C ASN A 79 25.88 -1.63 -5.40
N LYS A 80 25.76 -0.32 -5.61
CA LYS A 80 26.48 0.40 -6.68
C LYS A 80 28.00 0.49 -6.45
N ASP A 81 28.48 -0.03 -5.33
CA ASP A 81 29.86 0.13 -4.89
C ASP A 81 30.79 -0.98 -5.41
N ASP A 82 30.27 -2.00 -6.10
CA ASP A 82 31.08 -3.06 -6.74
C ASP A 82 31.30 -2.82 -8.26
N ALA A 83 30.91 -1.65 -8.78
CA ALA A 83 31.26 -1.22 -10.13
C ALA A 83 32.39 -0.20 -10.06
N GLY A 84 33.58 -0.64 -10.50
CA GLY A 84 34.75 0.23 -10.65
C GLY A 84 34.46 1.52 -11.42
N GLU A 85 35.26 2.53 -11.07
CA GLU A 85 35.21 3.92 -11.49
C GLU A 85 34.91 4.14 -12.99
N GLY A 86 33.96 5.05 -13.25
CA GLY A 86 33.63 5.53 -14.59
C GLY A 86 32.50 6.55 -14.55
N GLY A 87 32.76 7.73 -13.99
CA GLY A 87 31.80 8.83 -13.96
C GLY A 87 31.45 9.33 -15.36
N GLY A 88 30.16 9.54 -15.62
CA GLY A 88 29.69 10.16 -16.85
C GLY A 88 28.18 10.44 -16.81
N ALA A 89 27.83 11.71 -16.73
CA ALA A 89 26.46 12.20 -16.89
C ALA A 89 25.88 11.71 -18.23
N ILE A 90 24.69 11.10 -18.21
CA ILE A 90 24.00 10.68 -19.43
C ILE A 90 23.21 11.87 -19.98
N THR A 91 23.91 12.75 -20.67
CA THR A 91 23.34 13.63 -21.69
C THR A 91 23.78 13.10 -23.05
N SER A 92 22.93 12.37 -23.78
CA SER A 92 23.01 12.22 -25.24
C SER A 92 21.77 11.50 -25.79
N PRO A 93 21.34 11.82 -27.03
CA PRO A 93 20.00 11.53 -27.53
C PRO A 93 19.85 10.07 -28.00
N ILE A 94 18.63 9.54 -27.84
CA ILE A 94 18.23 8.23 -28.35
C ILE A 94 18.31 8.26 -29.88
N PRO A 95 19.08 7.37 -30.55
CA PRO A 95 18.99 7.25 -31.99
C PRO A 95 17.67 6.57 -32.34
N LEU A 96 16.84 7.27 -33.13
CA LEU A 96 15.63 6.70 -33.72
C LEU A 96 16.06 5.66 -34.77
N SER A 97 16.05 4.37 -34.40
CA SER A 97 16.21 3.31 -35.41
C SER A 97 14.89 3.13 -36.15
N THR A 98 14.95 3.22 -37.48
CA THR A 98 13.80 3.11 -38.39
C THR A 98 13.54 1.68 -38.86
N ASP A 99 14.01 0.66 -38.14
CA ASP A 99 13.84 -0.72 -38.58
C ASP A 99 12.63 -1.37 -37.90
N SER A 100 11.46 -1.16 -38.50
CA SER A 100 10.18 -1.70 -38.05
C SER A 100 9.94 -3.07 -38.66
N THR A 101 10.62 -4.11 -38.17
CA THR A 101 10.12 -5.47 -38.40
C THR A 101 9.02 -5.76 -37.39
N PRO A 102 7.80 -6.14 -37.81
CA PRO A 102 6.74 -6.49 -36.88
C PRO A 102 7.17 -7.72 -36.08
N ILE A 103 7.40 -7.52 -34.77
CA ILE A 103 7.71 -8.61 -33.85
C ILE A 103 6.46 -9.50 -33.78
N THR A 104 6.50 -10.65 -34.43
CA THR A 104 5.49 -11.69 -34.23
C THR A 104 5.58 -12.12 -32.75
N PRO A 105 4.55 -11.87 -31.92
CA PRO A 105 4.63 -12.17 -30.50
C PRO A 105 4.80 -13.67 -30.31
N THR A 106 5.84 -14.06 -29.58
CA THR A 106 6.11 -15.47 -29.27
C THR A 106 4.94 -16.07 -28.49
N PRO A 107 4.72 -17.39 -28.51
CA PRO A 107 3.67 -18.04 -27.72
C PRO A 107 3.72 -17.71 -26.21
N SER A 108 4.91 -17.44 -25.66
CA SER A 108 5.06 -16.99 -24.26
C SER A 108 4.64 -15.52 -24.06
N MET A 109 4.90 -14.63 -25.04
CA MET A 109 4.37 -13.27 -25.05
C MET A 109 2.86 -13.25 -25.24
N LEU A 110 2.33 -14.14 -26.10
CA LEU A 110 0.91 -14.34 -26.29
C LEU A 110 0.26 -14.87 -25.01
N HIS A 111 0.82 -15.90 -24.38
CA HIS A 111 0.36 -16.42 -23.09
C HIS A 111 0.37 -15.34 -22.01
N ARG A 112 1.42 -14.50 -21.95
CA ARG A 112 1.52 -13.37 -21.02
C ARG A 112 0.53 -12.22 -21.33
N LEU A 113 0.09 -12.09 -22.58
CA LEU A 113 -0.97 -11.15 -23.01
C LEU A 113 -2.38 -11.73 -22.77
N ILE A 114 -2.53 -13.05 -22.90
CA ILE A 114 -3.78 -13.81 -22.81
C ILE A 114 -4.12 -14.18 -21.36
N SER A 115 -3.13 -14.44 -20.50
CA SER A 115 -3.32 -14.89 -19.12
C SER A 115 -3.76 -13.80 -18.14
N LYS A 116 -4.44 -12.72 -18.59
CA LYS A 116 -5.00 -11.68 -17.72
C LYS A 116 -6.20 -12.20 -16.93
N THR A 117 -6.03 -13.34 -16.27
CA THR A 117 -6.98 -13.95 -15.35
C THR A 117 -7.36 -12.91 -14.32
N ASP A 118 -8.66 -12.72 -14.18
CA ASP A 118 -9.23 -11.78 -13.25
C ASP A 118 -9.36 -12.48 -11.90
N LEU A 119 -8.54 -12.08 -10.94
CA LEU A 119 -8.65 -12.58 -9.57
C LEU A 119 -9.63 -11.67 -8.84
N LEU A 120 -10.85 -12.16 -8.64
CA LEU A 120 -11.90 -11.46 -7.93
C LEU A 120 -11.97 -11.96 -6.49
N TYR A 121 -12.09 -11.02 -5.56
CA TYR A 121 -12.17 -11.29 -4.14
C TYR A 121 -13.41 -10.63 -3.55
N SER A 122 -14.09 -11.33 -2.64
CA SER A 122 -15.20 -10.75 -1.90
C SER A 122 -14.66 -9.80 -0.84
N LEU A 123 -15.03 -8.53 -0.88
CA LEU A 123 -14.60 -7.54 0.11
C LEU A 123 -14.95 -7.90 1.55
N SER A 124 -15.91 -8.80 1.76
CA SER A 124 -16.30 -9.30 3.08
C SER A 124 -15.43 -10.47 3.57
N ASP A 125 -14.63 -11.07 2.71
CA ASP A 125 -13.78 -12.21 3.06
C ASP A 125 -12.70 -11.80 4.07
N PRO A 126 -12.71 -12.37 5.31
CA PRO A 126 -11.71 -12.07 6.32
C PRO A 126 -10.30 -12.56 5.94
N ALA A 127 -10.21 -13.51 5.00
CA ALA A 127 -8.94 -14.07 4.53
C ALA A 127 -8.17 -13.14 3.57
N LEU A 128 -8.73 -11.98 3.20
CA LEU A 128 -8.04 -11.02 2.35
C LEU A 128 -7.06 -10.15 3.12
N PRO A 129 -5.98 -9.71 2.44
CA PRO A 129 -5.12 -8.67 2.95
C PRO A 129 -5.91 -7.42 3.28
N GLN A 130 -5.59 -6.84 4.43
CA GLN A 130 -6.19 -5.60 4.87
C GLN A 130 -5.12 -4.69 5.43
N HIS A 131 -5.27 -3.41 5.13
CA HIS A 131 -4.51 -2.37 5.78
C HIS A 131 -5.46 -1.41 6.50
N ILE A 132 -5.04 -0.92 7.66
CA ILE A 132 -5.71 0.14 8.41
C ILE A 132 -4.65 1.16 8.78
N ILE A 133 -4.93 2.42 8.52
CA ILE A 133 -4.26 3.52 9.18
C ILE A 133 -5.13 3.93 10.36
N LEU A 134 -4.58 3.88 11.56
CA LEU A 134 -5.20 4.51 12.72
C LEU A 134 -4.54 5.87 12.92
N CYS A 135 -5.32 6.95 12.91
CA CYS A 135 -4.77 8.30 12.97
C CYS A 135 -5.58 9.22 13.89
N SER A 136 -4.86 10.03 14.67
CA SER A 136 -5.42 11.17 15.41
C SER A 136 -5.32 12.39 14.50
N LEU A 137 -6.43 13.08 14.28
CA LEU A 137 -6.55 14.19 13.34
C LEU A 137 -6.93 15.46 14.10
N GLN A 138 -6.18 16.52 13.88
CA GLN A 138 -6.31 17.80 14.58
C GLN A 138 -6.71 18.93 13.60
N GLY A 139 -6.98 20.13 14.14
CA GLY A 139 -7.60 21.24 13.40
C GLY A 139 -6.73 21.89 12.32
N GLY A 140 -5.40 21.73 12.36
CA GLY A 140 -4.48 22.33 11.38
C GLY A 140 -4.62 21.80 9.95
N LEU A 141 -5.45 20.77 9.73
CA LEU A 141 -5.77 20.17 8.43
C LEU A 141 -7.20 20.45 7.97
N ASP A 142 -7.89 21.38 8.62
CA ASP A 142 -9.28 21.71 8.34
C ASP A 142 -9.46 22.46 7.02
N GLY A 143 -10.51 22.11 6.28
CA GLY A 143 -11.01 22.90 5.15
C GLY A 143 -12.08 23.91 5.57
N ARG A 144 -12.66 23.70 6.75
CA ARG A 144 -13.61 24.59 7.45
C ARG A 144 -13.52 24.25 8.93
N GLN A 145 -13.85 25.19 9.81
CA GLN A 145 -13.82 24.99 11.26
C GLN A 145 -14.38 23.61 11.70
N ASN A 146 -13.53 22.83 12.37
CA ASN A 146 -13.79 21.51 12.92
C ASN A 146 -14.25 20.50 11.84
N ARG A 147 -13.69 20.62 10.63
CA ARG A 147 -13.98 19.75 9.49
C ARG A 147 -12.72 19.58 8.65
N LEU A 148 -12.22 18.34 8.69
CA LEU A 148 -11.03 17.94 7.95
C LEU A 148 -11.20 18.22 6.45
N HIS A 149 -10.15 18.76 5.84
CA HIS A 149 -10.15 19.04 4.40
C HIS A 149 -10.34 17.74 3.59
N GLY A 150 -11.22 17.76 2.59
CA GLY A 150 -11.53 16.57 1.78
C GLY A 150 -10.30 16.01 1.05
N GLY A 151 -9.36 16.86 0.67
CA GLY A 151 -8.07 16.44 0.10
C GLY A 151 -7.20 15.63 1.07
N ILE A 152 -7.29 15.89 2.39
CA ILE A 152 -6.56 15.10 3.39
C ILE A 152 -7.22 13.74 3.55
N VAL A 153 -8.56 13.68 3.59
CA VAL A 153 -9.29 12.41 3.56
C VAL A 153 -8.90 11.57 2.33
N SER A 154 -8.84 12.18 1.14
CA SER A 154 -8.39 11.50 -0.08
C SER A 154 -6.95 11.00 0.01
N ALA A 155 -6.02 11.82 0.52
CA ALA A 155 -4.62 11.45 0.68
C ALA A 155 -4.43 10.30 1.68
N LEU A 156 -5.21 10.27 2.76
CA LEU A 156 -5.21 9.16 3.72
C LEU A 156 -5.72 7.86 3.09
N LEU A 157 -6.80 7.93 2.30
CA LEU A 157 -7.34 6.77 1.56
C LEU A 157 -6.32 6.23 0.55
N ASP A 158 -5.70 7.11 -0.25
CA ASP A 158 -4.64 6.74 -1.19
C ASP A 158 -3.46 6.09 -0.47
N THR A 159 -3.01 6.69 0.64
CA THR A 159 -1.91 6.16 1.45
C THR A 159 -2.25 4.77 2.00
N SER A 160 -3.46 4.56 2.52
CA SER A 160 -3.86 3.24 3.05
C SER A 160 -3.83 2.17 1.97
N MET A 161 -4.37 2.48 0.80
CA MET A 161 -4.43 1.57 -0.35
C MET A 161 -3.03 1.29 -0.93
N GLY A 162 -2.19 2.32 -1.08
CA GLY A 162 -0.80 2.15 -1.53
C GLY A 162 0.03 1.32 -0.55
N LEU A 163 -0.16 1.52 0.76
CA LEU A 163 0.48 0.72 1.81
C LEU A 163 0.04 -0.73 1.80
N LEU A 164 -1.22 -1.01 1.47
CA LEU A 164 -1.71 -2.37 1.28
C LEU A 164 -0.97 -3.06 0.14
N VAL A 165 -0.83 -2.41 -1.02
CA VAL A 165 -0.09 -2.97 -2.16
C VAL A 165 1.38 -3.17 -1.81
N PHE A 166 2.00 -2.21 -1.13
CA PHE A 166 3.39 -2.33 -0.71
C PHE A 166 3.60 -3.54 0.21
N GLN A 167 2.72 -3.74 1.19
CA GLN A 167 2.85 -4.85 2.14
C GLN A 167 2.48 -6.20 1.53
N ALA A 168 1.54 -6.23 0.58
CA ALA A 168 1.14 -7.45 -0.11
C ALA A 168 2.18 -7.91 -1.15
N TYR A 169 2.78 -6.99 -1.91
CA TYR A 169 3.65 -7.34 -3.03
C TYR A 169 5.14 -7.04 -2.79
N GLY A 170 5.49 -6.39 -1.68
CA GLY A 170 6.87 -6.03 -1.34
C GLY A 170 7.46 -4.93 -2.22
N THR A 171 6.63 -4.16 -2.93
CA THR A 171 7.06 -3.15 -3.90
C THR A 171 6.15 -1.94 -3.89
N ALA A 172 6.72 -0.76 -4.15
CA ALA A 172 5.90 0.44 -4.34
C ALA A 172 5.07 0.31 -5.63
N SER A 173 3.89 0.91 -5.63
CA SER A 173 3.01 0.96 -6.80
C SER A 173 2.65 2.40 -7.13
N SER A 174 2.14 2.62 -8.33
CA SER A 174 1.64 3.94 -8.75
C SER A 174 0.12 3.95 -8.72
N THR A 175 -0.48 4.94 -8.08
CA THR A 175 -1.91 5.23 -8.18
C THR A 175 -2.22 5.67 -9.60
N CYS A 176 -3.12 4.96 -10.29
CA CYS A 176 -3.59 5.33 -11.63
C CYS A 176 -4.91 6.11 -11.57
N GLU A 177 -5.79 5.72 -10.66
CA GLU A 177 -7.09 6.35 -10.46
C GLU A 177 -7.46 6.29 -8.98
N LEU A 178 -8.09 7.35 -8.49
CA LEU A 178 -8.70 7.43 -7.17
C LEU A 178 -10.03 8.15 -7.28
N ARG A 179 -11.13 7.45 -6.98
CA ARG A 179 -12.48 8.00 -6.90
C ARG A 179 -12.94 7.98 -5.45
N VAL A 180 -13.23 9.15 -4.87
CA VAL A 180 -13.67 9.30 -3.48
C VAL A 180 -15.12 9.78 -3.43
N VAL A 181 -15.92 9.14 -2.57
CA VAL A 181 -17.29 9.54 -2.24
C VAL A 181 -17.33 9.96 -0.78
N PHE A 182 -17.54 11.25 -0.53
CA PHE A 182 -17.70 11.81 0.81
C PHE A 182 -19.14 11.63 1.29
N ARG A 183 -19.34 10.88 2.37
CA ARG A 183 -20.65 10.53 2.92
C ARG A 183 -21.03 11.45 4.09
N LYS A 184 -20.09 11.68 5.01
CA LYS A 184 -20.26 12.49 6.23
C LYS A 184 -19.02 13.35 6.46
N PRO A 185 -19.14 14.52 7.11
CA PRO A 185 -17.98 15.33 7.46
C PRO A 185 -17.11 14.63 8.52
N VAL A 186 -15.81 14.49 8.25
CA VAL A 186 -14.81 14.06 9.25
C VAL A 186 -14.52 15.25 10.16
N ARG A 187 -14.83 15.11 11.47
CA ARG A 187 -14.68 16.16 12.48
C ARG A 187 -13.28 16.12 13.11
N THR A 188 -12.77 17.30 13.44
CA THR A 188 -11.49 17.52 14.12
C THR A 188 -11.73 18.33 15.41
N PRO A 189 -11.00 18.03 16.49
CA PRO A 189 -10.10 16.88 16.65
C PRO A 189 -10.87 15.54 16.69
N GLY A 190 -10.25 14.44 16.28
CA GLY A 190 -10.87 13.11 16.33
C GLY A 190 -9.95 11.97 15.89
N VAL A 191 -10.29 10.73 16.27
CA VAL A 191 -9.55 9.52 15.93
C VAL A 191 -10.33 8.72 14.88
N TYR A 192 -9.64 8.32 13.80
CA TYR A 192 -10.25 7.62 12.68
C TYR A 192 -9.41 6.44 12.19
N GLY A 193 -10.11 5.41 11.72
CA GLY A 193 -9.55 4.28 10.99
C GLY A 193 -9.74 4.46 9.49
N VAL A 194 -8.67 4.36 8.71
CA VAL A 194 -8.71 4.42 7.24
C VAL A 194 -8.34 3.05 6.69
N ARG A 195 -9.36 2.27 6.31
CA ARG A 195 -9.21 0.88 5.87
C ARG A 195 -9.03 0.77 4.36
N ALA A 196 -8.35 -0.28 3.94
CA ALA A 196 -8.21 -0.68 2.56
C ALA A 196 -8.29 -2.21 2.43
N ARG A 197 -8.95 -2.68 1.36
CA ARG A 197 -8.97 -4.08 0.91
C ARG A 197 -8.85 -4.15 -0.61
N MET A 198 -8.18 -5.19 -1.10
CA MET A 198 -8.14 -5.53 -2.53
C MET A 198 -9.38 -6.36 -2.89
N TRP A 199 -10.02 -6.04 -4.01
CA TRP A 199 -11.18 -6.81 -4.49
C TRP A 199 -10.96 -7.39 -5.88
N ARG A 200 -9.97 -6.89 -6.63
CA ARG A 200 -9.68 -7.39 -7.96
C ARG A 200 -8.22 -7.21 -8.33
N GLN A 201 -7.65 -8.21 -9.00
CA GLN A 201 -6.33 -8.12 -9.61
C GLN A 201 -6.36 -8.69 -11.02
N ARG A 202 -5.91 -7.89 -11.98
CA ARG A 202 -5.76 -8.29 -13.38
C ARG A 202 -4.35 -8.01 -13.87
N GLY A 203 -3.49 -9.02 -13.80
CA GLY A 203 -2.08 -8.83 -14.08
C GLY A 203 -1.47 -7.84 -13.08
N ARG A 204 -0.83 -6.77 -13.59
CA ARG A 204 -0.20 -5.73 -12.76
C ARG A 204 -1.18 -4.67 -12.23
N TRP A 205 -2.44 -4.75 -12.60
CA TRP A 205 -3.48 -3.83 -12.17
C TRP A 205 -4.17 -4.40 -10.93
N VAL A 206 -4.19 -3.61 -9.85
CA VAL A 206 -4.84 -3.97 -8.59
C VAL A 206 -5.91 -2.94 -8.30
N GLU A 207 -7.14 -3.40 -8.14
CA GLU A 207 -8.27 -2.57 -7.77
C GLU A 207 -8.62 -2.79 -6.30
N MET A 208 -8.86 -1.69 -5.60
CA MET A 208 -9.09 -1.64 -4.16
C MET A 208 -10.34 -0.85 -3.81
N LYS A 209 -10.89 -1.18 -2.64
CA LYS A 209 -11.86 -0.35 -1.93
C LYS A 209 -11.24 0.09 -0.61
N GLY A 210 -11.38 1.37 -0.29
CA GLY A 210 -11.03 1.93 1.02
C GLY A 210 -12.20 2.70 1.63
N TRP A 211 -12.16 2.89 2.94
CA TRP A 211 -13.15 3.68 3.65
C TRP A 211 -12.60 4.27 4.96
N VAL A 212 -13.26 5.33 5.43
CA VAL A 212 -12.96 6.01 6.70
C VAL A 212 -14.07 5.73 7.69
N GLU A 213 -13.71 5.34 8.91
CA GLU A 213 -14.60 5.02 10.04
C GLU A 213 -14.05 5.56 11.36
N ASP A 214 -14.89 5.64 12.38
CA ASP A 214 -14.58 6.08 13.75
C ASP A 214 -14.71 4.95 14.79
N GLY A 215 -14.89 3.70 14.34
CA GLY A 215 -15.04 2.52 15.19
C GLY A 215 -16.40 2.34 15.86
N GLU A 216 -17.36 3.22 15.59
CA GLU A 216 -18.78 3.03 15.95
C GLU A 216 -19.54 2.46 14.74
N GLU A 217 -20.51 3.22 14.20
CA GLU A 217 -21.27 2.89 13.01
C GLU A 217 -21.27 4.08 12.03
N GLY A 218 -20.37 4.04 11.06
CA GLY A 218 -20.37 5.09 10.06
C GLY A 218 -19.21 5.02 9.09
N VAL A 219 -19.55 5.06 7.80
CA VAL A 219 -18.57 5.34 6.76
C VAL A 219 -18.61 6.83 6.45
N TYR A 220 -17.50 7.53 6.68
CA TYR A 220 -17.37 8.96 6.44
C TYR A 220 -17.00 9.28 4.99
N ALA A 221 -16.15 8.45 4.42
CA ALA A 221 -15.81 8.48 3.01
C ALA A 221 -15.50 7.06 2.52
N GLU A 222 -15.81 6.80 1.25
CA GLU A 222 -15.44 5.56 0.55
C GLU A 222 -14.58 5.92 -0.66
N ALA A 223 -13.64 5.07 -1.01
CA ALA A 223 -12.87 5.21 -2.22
C ALA A 223 -12.73 3.91 -3.00
N TRP A 224 -12.65 4.06 -4.32
CA TRP A 224 -12.19 3.02 -5.24
C TRP A 224 -10.93 3.53 -5.92
N ALA A 225 -9.94 2.66 -6.03
CA ALA A 225 -8.68 3.04 -6.62
C ALA A 225 -8.07 1.89 -7.42
N THR A 226 -7.34 2.28 -8.46
CA THR A 226 -6.58 1.37 -9.30
C THR A 226 -5.10 1.68 -9.15
N PHE A 227 -4.31 0.67 -8.81
CA PHE A 227 -2.86 0.78 -8.66
C PHE A 227 -2.15 -0.11 -9.68
N LEU A 228 -1.01 0.37 -10.17
CA LEU A 228 -0.16 -0.34 -11.10
C LEU A 228 1.12 -0.81 -10.41
N ILE A 229 1.32 -2.12 -10.38
CA ILE A 229 2.55 -2.74 -9.86
C ILE A 229 3.66 -2.65 -10.94
N PRO A 230 4.92 -2.33 -10.58
CA PRO A 230 6.06 -2.33 -11.50
C PRO A 230 6.24 -3.66 -12.26
N ARG A 231 6.92 -3.61 -13.40
CA ARG A 231 7.27 -4.85 -14.14
C ARG A 231 8.35 -5.62 -13.36
N GLY A 232 8.40 -6.94 -13.55
CA GLY A 232 9.39 -7.81 -12.90
C GLY A 232 9.02 -8.28 -11.49
N VAL A 233 7.91 -7.77 -10.94
CA VAL A 233 7.34 -8.25 -9.68
C VAL A 233 6.37 -9.39 -10.02
N GLY A 234 6.57 -10.57 -9.45
CA GLY A 234 5.70 -11.72 -9.73
C GLY A 234 4.25 -11.41 -9.37
N VAL A 235 3.32 -11.84 -10.21
CA VAL A 235 1.93 -11.40 -10.16
C VAL A 235 1.06 -12.50 -9.56
N GLY A 236 0.48 -12.26 -8.38
CA GLY A 236 -0.48 -13.16 -7.73
C GLY A 236 -0.37 -13.11 -6.21
N TRP A 237 -1.49 -12.82 -5.52
CA TRP A 237 -1.61 -12.97 -4.08
C TRP A 237 -2.01 -14.43 -3.74
N GLY A 238 -1.33 -15.08 -2.80
CA GLY A 238 -1.76 -16.38 -2.26
C GLY A 238 -1.44 -17.64 -3.08
N ARG A 239 -0.69 -17.56 -4.20
CA ARG A 239 -0.02 -18.74 -4.76
C ARG A 239 1.41 -18.76 -4.24
N GLY A 240 1.71 -19.73 -3.38
CA GLY A 240 3.09 -20.18 -3.22
C GLY A 240 3.65 -20.44 -4.62
N SER A 241 4.93 -20.10 -4.82
CA SER A 241 5.65 -20.41 -6.04
C SER A 241 5.34 -21.84 -6.49
N GLU A 242 4.70 -22.00 -7.66
CA GLU A 242 4.54 -23.31 -8.30
C GLU A 242 5.93 -23.99 -8.55
N GLU A 243 7.04 -23.26 -8.38
CA GLU A 243 8.41 -23.79 -8.33
C GLU A 243 8.72 -24.62 -7.07
N GLU A 244 8.04 -24.44 -5.94
CA GLU A 244 8.30 -25.25 -4.72
C GLU A 244 7.54 -26.58 -4.71
N VAL A 245 6.43 -26.70 -5.44
CA VAL A 245 5.70 -27.97 -5.57
C VAL A 245 6.38 -28.92 -6.56
N GLY A 246 7.02 -28.38 -7.61
CA GLY A 246 7.81 -29.18 -8.55
C GLY A 246 9.07 -29.79 -7.95
N ALA A 247 9.68 -29.15 -6.95
CA ALA A 247 10.90 -29.63 -6.30
C ALA A 247 10.66 -30.79 -5.31
N MET A 248 9.42 -31.03 -4.88
CA MET A 248 9.07 -32.14 -3.96
C MET A 248 8.63 -33.44 -4.67
N ILE A 249 8.38 -33.41 -5.98
CA ILE A 249 7.93 -34.60 -6.75
C ILE A 249 9.08 -35.23 -7.57
N GLY A 250 10.28 -34.62 -7.57
CA GLY A 250 11.42 -35.02 -8.40
C GLY A 250 12.55 -35.81 -7.72
N LYS A 251 12.33 -36.38 -6.52
CA LYS A 251 13.31 -37.27 -5.86
C LYS A 251 12.66 -38.58 -5.41
N GLY A 252 12.34 -39.42 -6.39
CA GLY A 252 12.04 -40.83 -6.20
C GLY A 252 12.27 -41.55 -7.53
N GLU A 253 13.11 -42.57 -7.51
CA GLU A 253 13.42 -43.51 -8.60
C GLU A 253 14.48 -43.06 -9.62
N ARG A 254 15.73 -43.35 -9.28
CA ARG A 254 16.54 -44.32 -10.03
C ARG A 254 17.52 -45.03 -9.11
#